data_AF-A0A934FMH6-F1
#
_entry.id   AF-A0A934FMH6-F1
#
_cell.length_a   1.000
_cell.length_b   1.000
_cell.length_c   1.000
_cell.angle_alpha   90.00
_cell.angle_beta   90.00
_cell.angle_gamma   90.00
#
_symmetry.space_group_name_H-M   'P 1'
#
loop_
_entity.id
_entity.type
_entity.pdbx_description
1 polymer ?
#
loop_
_entity_poly.entity_id
_entity_poly.type
_entity_poly.pdbx_seq_one_letter_code
_entity_poly.pdbx_strand_id
1 'polypeptide(L)' 'MNLESERLAKSIEQLQLMNGALEILRNDVLPKNPRMFAVMAEGPLEEIRRLHAEIQQQSEALLTVPAAA' A
#
# COMPACT_ATOMS: atom_id res chain seq x y z
N MET A 1 -20.21 -2.00 10.18
CA MET A 1 -18.85 -1.47 10.48
C MET A 1 -18.86 0.01 10.13
N ASN A 2 -17.96 0.81 10.71
CA ASN A 2 -17.82 2.23 10.32
C ASN A 2 -17.16 2.30 8.93
N LEU A 3 -17.67 3.16 8.04
CA LEU A 3 -17.16 3.40 6.69
C LEU A 3 -15.65 3.73 6.68
N GLU A 4 -15.18 4.45 7.70
CA GLU A 4 -13.77 4.81 7.86
C GLU A 4 -12.88 3.58 8.10
N SER A 5 -13.36 2.63 8.92
CA SER A 5 -12.66 1.36 9.17
C SER A 5 -12.66 0.46 7.95
N GLU A 6 -13.73 0.46 7.15
CA GLU A 6 -13.78 -0.28 5.87
C GLU A 6 -12.82 0.30 4.83
N ARG A 7 -12.70 1.63 4.78
CA ARG A 7 -11.74 2.30 3.91
C ARG A 7 -10.30 1.95 4.30
N LEU A 8 -9.98 1.98 5.59
CA LEU A 8 -8.67 1.57 6.10
C LEU A 8 -8.34 0.12 5.77
N ALA A 9 -9.29 -0.79 5.98
CA ALA A 9 -9.11 -2.20 5.64
C ALA A 9 -8.79 -2.41 4.15
N LYS A 10 -9.49 -1.68 3.26
CA LYS A 10 -9.22 -1.73 1.81
C LYS A 10 -7.85 -1.19 1.44
N SER A 11 -7.41 -0.07 2.02
CA SER A 11 -6.08 0.48 1.73
C SER A 11 -4.97 -0.48 2.21
N ILE A 12 -5.17 -1.18 3.34
CA ILE A 12 -4.25 -2.22 3.82
C ILE A 12 -4.21 -3.43 2.86
N GLU A 13 -5.37 -3.90 2.40
CA GLU A 13 -5.45 -4.99 1.43
C GLU A 13 -4.71 -4.64 0.12
N GLN A 14 -4.94 -3.43 -0.40
CA GLN A 14 -4.24 -2.94 -1.59
C GLN A 14 -2.73 -2.88 -1.39
N LEU A 15 -2.27 -2.45 -0.21
CA LEU A 15 -0.84 -2.43 0.13
C LEU A 15 -0.24 -3.84 0.15
N GLN A 16 -0.96 -4.82 0.70
CA GLN A 16 -0.53 -6.23 0.70
C GLN A 16 -0.41 -6.79 -0.72
N LEU A 17 -1.38 -6.48 -1.59
CA LEU A 17 -1.34 -6.89 -3.00
C LEU A 17 -0.14 -6.28 -3.73
N MET A 18 0.18 -4.99 -3.51
CA MET A 18 1.32 -4.36 -4.16
C MET A 18 2.65 -4.91 -3.67
N ASN A 19 2.77 -5.22 -2.38
CA ASN A 19 3.95 -5.90 -1.86
C ASN A 19 4.13 -7.30 -2.50
N GLY A 20 3.04 -8.06 -2.67
CA GLY A 20 3.08 -9.33 -3.38
C GLY A 20 3.50 -9.20 -4.85
N ALA A 21 2.98 -8.18 -5.55
CA ALA A 21 3.40 -7.90 -6.93
C ALA A 21 4.90 -7.57 -7.02
N LEU A 22 5.42 -6.77 -6.10
CA LEU A 22 6.84 -6.43 -6.04
C LEU A 22 7.72 -7.64 -5.72
N GLU A 23 7.24 -8.54 -4.86
CA GLU A 23 7.92 -9.80 -4.55
C GLU A 23 8.01 -10.71 -5.79
N ILE A 24 6.93 -10.84 -6.56
CA ILE A 24 6.94 -11.57 -7.83
C ILE A 24 7.97 -10.98 -8.79
N LEU A 25 8.00 -9.65 -8.96
CA LEU A 25 9.00 -8.99 -9.81
C LEU A 25 10.44 -9.26 -9.32
N ARG A 26 10.65 -9.25 -8.00
CA ARG A 26 11.96 -9.52 -7.39
C ARG A 26 12.42 -10.96 -7.60
N ASN A 27 11.51 -11.94 -7.57
CA ASN A 27 11.87 -13.34 -7.73
C ASN A 27 12.00 -13.75 -9.21
N ASP A 28 11.14 -13.21 -10.07
CA ASP A 28 11.02 -13.69 -11.45
C ASP A 28 11.75 -12.83 -12.48
N VAL A 29 11.87 -11.52 -12.24
CA VAL A 29 12.41 -10.55 -13.22
C VAL A 29 13.83 -10.13 -12.83
N LEU A 30 14.07 -9.76 -11.57
CA LEU A 30 15.37 -9.26 -11.11
C LEU A 30 16.55 -10.19 -11.44
N PRO A 31 16.47 -11.53 -11.24
CA PRO A 31 17.60 -12.42 -11.53
C PRO A 31 17.94 -12.52 -13.03
N LYS A 32 16.96 -12.25 -13.90
CA LYS A 32 17.08 -12.38 -15.36
C LYS A 32 17.42 -11.05 -16.02
N ASN A 33 16.84 -9.95 -15.54
CA ASN A 33 17.01 -8.63 -16.10
C ASN A 33 16.81 -7.54 -15.02
N PRO A 34 17.91 -7.15 -14.33
CA PRO A 34 17.85 -6.13 -13.29
C PRO A 34 17.36 -4.76 -13.78
N ARG A 35 17.65 -4.40 -15.03
CA ARG A 35 17.19 -3.14 -15.61
C ARG A 35 15.68 -3.13 -15.82
N MET A 36 15.13 -4.24 -16.33
CA MET A 36 13.68 -4.38 -16.49
C MET A 36 12.97 -4.35 -15.13
N PHE A 37 13.53 -5.05 -14.13
CA PHE A 37 13.01 -5.00 -12.77
C PHE A 37 12.94 -3.56 -12.25
N ALA A 38 14.01 -2.77 -12.39
CA ALA A 38 14.03 -1.39 -11.92
C ALA A 38 12.87 -0.57 -12.52
N VAL A 39 12.67 -0.64 -13.84
CA VAL A 39 11.58 0.08 -14.52
C VAL A 39 10.21 -0.43 -14.07
N MET A 40 10.02 -1.74 -13.97
CA MET A 40 8.72 -2.32 -13.56
C MET A 40 8.40 -2.07 -12.08
N ALA A 41 9.42 -1.94 -11.22
CA ALA A 41 9.25 -1.71 -9.79
C ALA A 41 8.90 -0.25 -9.45
N GLU A 42 9.21 0.72 -10.33
CA GLU A 42 8.93 2.15 -10.09
C GLU A 42 7.46 2.41 -9.77
N GLY A 43 6.53 1.88 -10.58
CA GLY A 43 5.09 2.03 -10.37
C GLY A 43 4.60 1.45 -9.04
N PRO A 44 4.83 0.15 -8.76
CA PRO A 44 4.48 -0.47 -7.48
C PRO A 44 5.09 0.24 -6.27
N LEU A 45 6.35 0.69 -6.35
CA LEU A 45 7.00 1.41 -5.25
C LEU A 45 6.35 2.76 -4.97
N GLU A 46 5.95 3.49 -6.01
CA GLU A 46 5.23 4.76 -5.84
C GLU A 46 3.83 4.53 -5.26
N GLU A 47 3.13 3.49 -5.73
CA GLU A 47 1.83 3.08 -5.20
C GLU A 47 1.90 2.73 -3.71
N ILE A 48 2.91 1.94 -3.31
CA ILE A 48 3.17 1.57 -1.91
C ILE A 48 3.37 2.82 -1.04
N ARG A 49 4.16 3.80 -1.49
CA ARG A 49 4.34 5.06 -0.75
C ARG A 49 3.02 5.81 -0.56
N ARG A 50 2.21 5.89 -1.62
CA ARG A 50 0.90 6.55 -1.55
C ARG A 50 -0.03 5.84 -0.57
N LEU A 51 -0.12 4.52 -0.64
CA LEU A 51 -0.95 3.71 0.24
C LEU A 51 -0.52 3.84 1.71
N HIS A 52 0.78 3.90 2.00
CA HIS A 52 1.27 4.16 3.36
C HIS A 52 0.79 5.52 3.90
N ALA A 53 0.88 6.57 3.09
CA ALA A 53 0.40 7.90 3.49
C ALA A 53 -1.12 7.91 3.71
N GLU A 54 -1.88 7.25 2.84
CA GLU A 54 -3.33 7.13 2.97
C GLU A 54 -3.73 6.33 4.24
N ILE A 55 -3.08 5.20 4.51
CA ILE A 55 -3.30 4.39 5.72
C ILE A 55 -3.00 5.22 6.97
N GLN A 56 -1.90 5.98 6.98
CA GLN A 56 -1.56 6.83 8.11
C GLN A 56 -2.65 7.87 8.37
N GLN A 57 -3.09 8.59 7.32
CA GLN A 57 -4.14 9.60 7.42
C GLN A 57 -5.48 9.00 7.90
N GLN A 58 -5.87 7.85 7.35
CA GLN A 58 -7.11 7.16 7.74
C GLN A 58 -7.04 6.65 9.19
N SER A 59 -5.87 6.16 9.61
CA SER A 59 -5.65 5.69 10.99
C SER A 59 -5.73 6.86 11.98
N GLU A 60 -5.13 8.00 11.64
CA GLU A 60 -5.25 9.23 12.43
C GLU A 60 -6.70 9.70 12.54
N ALA A 61 -7.45 9.69 11.44
CA ALA A 61 -8.86 10.08 11.43
C ALA A 61 -9.70 9.24 12.42
N LEU A 62 -9.48 7.92 12.45
CA LEU A 62 -10.13 7.00 13.39
C LEU A 62 -9.74 7.22 14.85
N LEU A 63 -8.52 7.71 15.12
CA LEU A 63 -8.06 8.06 16.47
C LEU A 63 -8.58 9.43 16.92
N THR A 64 -8.83 10.34 15.98
CA THR A 64 -9.36 11.68 16.25
C THR A 64 -10.88 11.76 16.34
N VAL A 65 -11.59 10.62 16.33
CA VAL A 65 -13.03 10.60 16.65
C VAL A 65 -13.22 11.36 17.96
N PRO A 66 -13.89 12.53 17.96
CA PRO A 66 -14.05 13.29 19.18
C PRO A 66 -14.88 12.43 20.12
N ALA A 67 -14.34 12.17 21.31
CA ALA A 67 -15.17 11.84 22.46
C ALA A 67 -15.97 13.10 22.82
N ALA A 68 -17.05 13.38 22.08
CA ALA A 68 -18.09 14.35 22.39
C ALA A 68 -19.28 14.10 21.44
N ALA A 69 -20.52 13.92 21.90
CA ALA A 69 -21.18 14.44 23.09
C ALA A 69 -22.19 13.44 23.68
#